data_AF-E7GHR3-F1
#
_entry.id   AF-E7GHR3-F1
#
_cell.length_a   1.000
_cell.length_b   1.000
_cell.length_c   1.000
_cell.angle_alpha   90.00
_cell.angle_beta   90.00
_cell.angle_gamma   90.00
#
_symmetry.space_group_name_H-M   'P 1'
#
loop_
_entity.id
_entity.type
_entity.pdbx_description
1 polymer ?
#
loop_
_entity_poly.entity_id
_entity_poly.type
_entity_poly.pdbx_seq_one_letter_code
_entity_poly.pdbx_strand_id
1 'polypeptide(L)'
;MDLENQKRIKDYADQYGPENIVVVLGAAEGEAAGLAAETVTAGDPTFAGPLAGVQLGLRVYHICEDGVKSEVDEGVYDEQISMMEMVLDVDDITKEMTTIREEFCKYL
;
A
#
# COMPACT_ATOMS: atom_id res chain seq x y z
N MET A 1 -9.38 3.12 -1.86
CA MET A 1 -8.78 4.22 -1.08
C MET A 1 -9.63 5.46 -1.26
N ASP A 2 -10.03 6.14 -0.17
CA ASP A 2 -10.85 7.36 -0.30
C ASP A 2 -10.05 8.58 -0.77
N LEU A 3 -10.78 9.62 -1.17
CA LEU A 3 -10.24 10.86 -1.73
C LEU A 3 -9.41 11.68 -0.73
N GLU A 4 -9.71 11.60 0.57
CA GLU A 4 -8.94 12.34 1.58
C GLU A 4 -7.56 11.70 1.75
N ASN A 5 -7.51 10.38 1.80
CA ASN A 5 -6.27 9.62 1.87
C ASN A 5 -5.40 9.84 0.62
N GLN A 6 -5.99 9.79 -0.58
CA GLN A 6 -5.27 10.14 -1.81
C GLN A 6 -4.65 11.54 -1.74
N LYS A 7 -5.41 12.54 -1.27
CA LYS A 7 -4.94 13.91 -1.14
C LYS A 7 -3.77 13.99 -0.15
N ARG A 8 -3.90 13.36 1.02
CA ARG A 8 -2.87 13.38 2.06
C ARG A 8 -1.56 12.74 1.57
N ILE A 9 -1.65 11.61 0.86
CA ILE A 9 -0.48 10.94 0.28
C ILE A 9 0.18 11.84 -0.76
N LYS A 10 -0.60 12.47 -1.64
CA LYS A 10 -0.08 13.41 -2.63
C LYS A 10 0.64 14.60 -1.96
N ASP A 11 0.01 15.22 -0.97
CA ASP A 11 0.56 16.37 -0.25
C ASP A 11 1.89 15.99 0.44
N TYR A 12 1.97 14.79 1.02
CA TYR A 12 3.23 14.29 1.59
C TYR A 12 4.28 14.02 0.53
N ALA A 13 3.94 13.41 -0.60
CA ALA A 13 4.88 13.16 -1.69
C ALA A 13 5.46 14.47 -2.24
N ASP A 14 4.62 15.50 -2.38
CA ASP A 14 5.06 16.84 -2.80
C ASP A 14 5.95 17.52 -1.73
N GLN A 15 5.66 17.30 -0.44
CA GLN A 15 6.38 17.94 0.66
C GLN A 15 7.72 17.30 0.99
N TYR A 16 7.78 15.96 1.02
CA TYR A 16 8.92 15.19 1.53
C TYR A 16 9.71 14.47 0.42
N GLY A 17 9.20 14.47 -0.80
CA GLY A 17 9.74 13.69 -1.91
C GLY A 17 9.18 12.26 -1.91
N PRO A 18 8.71 11.75 -3.07
CA PRO A 18 8.10 10.42 -3.17
C PRO A 18 9.06 9.29 -2.80
N GLU A 19 10.38 9.47 -2.98
CA GLU A 19 11.42 8.51 -2.59
C GLU A 19 11.59 8.36 -1.06
N ASN A 20 11.07 9.30 -0.28
CA ASN A 20 11.16 9.31 1.18
C ASN A 20 9.85 8.83 1.85
N ILE A 21 8.91 8.30 1.07
CA ILE A 21 7.60 7.85 1.56
C ILE A 21 7.43 6.36 1.32
N VAL A 22 6.85 5.71 2.32
CA VAL A 22 6.35 4.33 2.23
C VAL A 22 4.88 4.34 2.63
N VAL A 23 4.05 3.67 1.83
CA VAL A 23 2.63 3.44 2.14
C VAL A 23 2.47 2.00 2.62
N VAL A 24 1.91 1.82 3.83
CA VAL A 24 1.60 0.50 4.38
C VAL A 24 0.08 0.32 4.38
N LEU A 25 -0.39 -0.72 3.70
CA LEU A 25 -1.81 -1.05 3.54
C LEU A 25 -2.23 -2.19 4.49
N GLY A 26 -3.52 -2.25 4.79
CA GLY A 26 -4.14 -3.27 5.64
C GLY A 26 -5.50 -3.72 5.09
N ALA A 27 -5.60 -3.86 3.77
CA ALA A 27 -6.84 -4.27 3.11
C ALA A 27 -7.04 -5.79 3.27
N ALA A 28 -8.29 -6.23 3.41
CA ALA A 28 -8.60 -7.63 3.73
C ALA A 28 -8.61 -8.58 2.51
N GLU A 29 -8.55 -8.04 1.29
CA GLU A 29 -8.68 -8.82 0.05
C GLU A 29 -7.60 -8.40 -0.94
N GLY A 30 -7.08 -9.35 -1.73
CA GLY A 30 -6.02 -9.10 -2.70
C GLY A 30 -6.37 -8.03 -3.71
N GLU A 31 -7.56 -8.09 -4.31
CA GLU A 31 -8.04 -7.08 -5.27
C GLU A 31 -8.10 -5.67 -4.66
N ALA A 32 -8.60 -5.56 -3.41
CA ALA A 32 -8.69 -4.28 -2.72
C ALA A 32 -7.31 -3.72 -2.34
N ALA A 33 -6.38 -4.59 -1.94
CA ALA A 33 -4.99 -4.24 -1.66
C ALA A 33 -4.28 -3.77 -2.93
N GLY A 34 -4.41 -4.55 -4.01
CA GLY A 34 -3.85 -4.25 -5.33
C GLY A 34 -4.36 -2.92 -5.88
N LEU A 35 -5.67 -2.67 -5.84
CA LEU A 35 -6.25 -1.39 -6.29
C LEU A 35 -5.71 -0.19 -5.49
N ALA A 36 -5.58 -0.33 -4.17
CA ALA A 36 -5.03 0.72 -3.33
C ALA A 36 -3.52 0.94 -3.60
N ALA A 37 -2.77 -0.13 -3.87
CA ALA A 37 -1.36 -0.06 -4.25
C ALA A 37 -1.17 0.59 -5.64
N GLU A 38 -2.03 0.25 -6.61
CA GLU A 38 -2.03 0.85 -7.94
C GLU A 38 -2.31 2.35 -7.84
N THR A 39 -3.30 2.74 -7.02
CA THR A 39 -3.67 4.14 -6.81
C THR A 39 -2.48 5.02 -6.40
N VAL A 40 -1.58 4.52 -5.55
CA VAL A 40 -0.43 5.28 -5.03
C VAL A 40 0.85 5.10 -5.85
N THR A 41 0.85 4.19 -6.82
CA THR A 41 1.98 3.93 -7.71
C THR A 41 1.68 4.47 -9.12
N ALA A 42 0.71 3.88 -9.80
CA ALA A 42 0.26 4.19 -11.15
C ALA A 42 -0.83 5.27 -11.24
N GLY A 43 -1.34 5.74 -10.10
CA GLY A 43 -2.46 6.69 -10.02
C GLY A 43 -3.81 5.98 -9.95
N ASP A 44 -4.86 6.72 -9.60
CA ASP A 44 -6.21 6.14 -9.43
C ASP A 44 -6.77 5.67 -10.79
N PRO A 45 -7.01 4.35 -10.98
CA PRO A 45 -7.48 3.80 -12.25
C PRO A 45 -8.94 4.17 -12.56
N THR A 46 -9.69 4.67 -11.57
CA THR A 46 -11.05 5.19 -11.78
C THR A 46 -11.06 6.59 -12.41
N PHE A 47 -9.89 7.22 -12.58
CA PHE A 47 -9.73 8.59 -13.06
C PHE A 47 -10.53 9.62 -12.27
N ALA A 48 -10.74 9.36 -10.97
CA ALA A 48 -11.36 10.27 -10.04
C ALA A 48 -10.36 10.69 -8.95
N GLY A 49 -10.54 11.89 -8.41
CA GLY A 49 -9.80 12.31 -7.22
C GLY A 49 -8.39 12.87 -7.44
N PRO A 50 -7.66 13.11 -6.33
CA PRO A 50 -6.35 13.76 -6.35
C PRO A 50 -5.26 12.99 -7.08
N LEU A 51 -5.38 11.66 -7.19
CA LEU A 51 -4.40 10.81 -7.87
C LEU A 51 -4.85 10.35 -9.26
N ALA A 52 -5.94 10.89 -9.81
CA ALA A 52 -6.37 10.62 -11.17
C ALA A 52 -5.28 10.99 -12.19
N GLY A 53 -4.69 9.98 -12.83
CA GLY A 53 -3.59 10.16 -13.78
C GLY A 53 -2.27 10.66 -13.18
N VAL A 54 -2.13 10.66 -11.84
CA VAL A 54 -0.91 11.09 -11.15
C VAL A 54 -0.11 9.88 -10.69
N GLN A 55 0.99 9.61 -11.37
CA GLN A 55 1.87 8.47 -11.10
C GLN A 55 2.98 8.81 -10.10
N LEU A 56 2.68 8.67 -8.81
CA LEU A 56 3.67 8.91 -7.75
C LEU A 56 4.77 7.84 -7.69
N GLY A 57 4.47 6.58 -8.06
CA GLY A 57 5.43 5.47 -8.06
C GLY A 57 5.97 5.09 -6.69
N LEU A 58 5.18 5.31 -5.62
CA LEU A 58 5.64 5.15 -4.23
C LEU A 58 6.00 3.71 -3.86
N ARG A 59 6.85 3.55 -2.85
CA ARG A 59 6.99 2.27 -2.15
C ARG A 59 5.69 1.93 -1.44
N VAL A 60 5.13 0.76 -1.72
CA VAL A 60 3.89 0.28 -1.11
C VAL A 60 4.04 -1.17 -0.67
N TYR A 61 3.57 -1.46 0.54
CA TYR A 61 3.60 -2.80 1.14
C TYR A 61 2.30 -3.06 1.89
N HIS A 62 1.99 -4.34 2.11
CA HIS A 62 0.94 -4.74 3.05
C HIS A 62 1.53 -5.04 4.43
N ILE A 63 0.77 -4.76 5.49
CA ILE A 63 1.19 -4.99 6.88
C ILE A 63 1.52 -6.46 7.16
N CYS A 64 0.89 -7.39 6.44
CA CYS A 64 1.13 -8.84 6.58
C CYS A 64 2.28 -9.37 5.72
N GLU A 65 2.98 -8.54 4.93
CA GLU A 65 4.18 -9.00 4.22
C GLU A 65 5.32 -9.22 5.21
N ASP A 66 6.07 -10.33 5.06
CA ASP A 66 7.15 -10.71 5.97
C ASP A 66 8.18 -9.59 6.21
N GLY A 67 8.52 -8.84 5.14
CA GLY A 67 9.48 -7.73 5.23
C GLY A 67 8.96 -6.52 6.01
N VAL A 68 7.64 -6.33 6.10
CA VAL A 68 7.05 -5.29 6.97
C VAL A 68 6.89 -5.85 8.38
N LYS A 69 6.40 -7.08 8.49
CA LYS A 69 6.19 -7.77 9.77
C LYS A 69 7.47 -7.83 10.61
N SER A 70 8.64 -8.03 9.98
CA SER A 70 9.93 -8.04 10.69
C SER A 70 10.35 -6.68 11.28
N GLU A 71 9.75 -5.58 10.81
CA GLU A 71 10.03 -4.21 11.27
C GLU A 71 9.04 -3.76 12.37
N VAL A 72 7.99 -4.55 12.64
CA VAL A 72 6.99 -4.25 13.68
C VAL A 72 7.36 -4.99 14.97
N ASP A 73 7.12 -4.34 16.11
CA ASP A 73 7.24 -4.99 17.41
C ASP A 73 6.31 -6.20 17.49
N GLU A 74 6.87 -7.36 17.88
CA GLU A 74 6.15 -8.64 17.87
C GLU A 74 4.91 -8.62 18.78
N GLY A 75 5.00 -7.98 19.96
CA GLY A 75 3.89 -7.88 20.89
C GLY A 75 2.74 -7.02 20.34
N VAL A 76 3.08 -5.93 19.66
CA VAL A 76 2.08 -5.08 18.99
C VAL A 76 1.46 -5.79 17.79
N TYR A 77 2.25 -6.50 16.98
CA TYR A 77 1.74 -7.23 15.83
C TYR A 77 0.79 -8.35 16.27
N ASP A 78 1.16 -9.11 17.30
CA ASP A 78 0.31 -10.16 17.84
C ASP A 78 -1.01 -9.61 18.39
N GLU A 79 -0.96 -8.51 19.15
CA GLU A 79 -2.16 -7.91 19.72
C GLU A 79 -3.10 -7.32 18.64
N GLN A 80 -2.55 -6.68 17.61
CA GLN A 80 -3.34 -5.85 16.69
C GLN A 80 -3.67 -6.56 15.37
N ILE A 81 -2.82 -7.47 14.89
CA ILE A 81 -2.88 -8.00 13.51
C ILE A 81 -3.05 -9.52 13.46
N SER A 82 -2.43 -10.30 14.36
CA SER A 82 -2.34 -11.77 14.19
C SER A 82 -3.69 -12.47 14.05
N MET A 83 -4.71 -12.03 14.82
CA MET A 83 -6.05 -12.59 14.71
C MET A 83 -6.65 -12.40 13.32
N MET A 84 -6.42 -11.24 12.69
CA MET A 84 -6.94 -10.99 11.34
C MET A 84 -6.07 -11.68 10.29
N GLU A 85 -4.74 -11.68 10.44
CA GLU A 85 -3.80 -12.36 9.54
C GLU A 85 -4.18 -13.83 9.30
N MET A 86 -4.63 -14.54 10.34
CA MET A 86 -5.10 -15.94 10.21
C MET A 86 -6.40 -16.11 9.40
N VAL A 87 -7.14 -15.03 9.17
CA VAL A 87 -8.41 -15.00 8.42
C VAL A 87 -8.19 -14.53 6.99
N LEU A 88 -7.17 -13.69 6.76
CA LEU A 88 -6.87 -13.14 5.44
C LEU A 88 -6.21 -14.18 4.53
N ASP A 89 -6.49 -14.09 3.23
CA ASP A 89 -5.72 -14.77 2.20
C ASP A 89 -4.41 -13.98 1.95
N VAL A 90 -3.44 -14.16 2.84
CA VAL A 90 -2.17 -13.43 2.81
C VAL A 90 -1.37 -13.74 1.54
N ASP A 91 -1.48 -14.96 1.01
CA ASP A 91 -0.79 -15.37 -0.21
C ASP A 91 -1.32 -14.59 -1.42
N ASP A 92 -2.65 -14.49 -1.56
CA ASP A 92 -3.28 -13.70 -2.63
C ASP A 92 -2.95 -12.21 -2.51
N ILE A 93 -3.06 -11.65 -1.29
CA ILE A 93 -2.68 -10.25 -1.02
C ILE A 93 -1.21 -10.00 -1.40
N THR A 94 -0.30 -10.85 -0.95
CA THR A 94 1.14 -10.69 -1.21
C THR A 94 1.45 -10.75 -2.71
N LYS A 95 0.77 -11.64 -3.44
CA LYS A 95 0.92 -11.78 -4.88
C LYS A 95 0.44 -10.54 -5.63
N GLU A 96 -0.74 -10.01 -5.32
CA GLU A 96 -1.27 -8.79 -5.95
C GLU A 96 -0.38 -7.58 -5.64
N MET A 97 0.02 -7.41 -4.37
CA MET A 97 0.92 -6.33 -3.94
C MET A 97 2.28 -6.39 -4.63
N THR A 98 2.85 -7.59 -4.75
CA THR A 98 4.14 -7.79 -5.42
C THR A 98 4.05 -7.46 -6.90
N THR A 99 2.99 -7.91 -7.58
CA THR A 99 2.76 -7.64 -9.01
C THR A 99 2.72 -6.13 -9.28
N ILE A 100 1.89 -5.39 -8.53
CA ILE A 100 1.78 -3.93 -8.66
C ILE A 100 3.11 -3.23 -8.35
N ARG A 101 3.81 -3.66 -7.30
CA ARG A 101 5.09 -3.07 -6.90
C ARG A 101 6.17 -3.28 -7.95
N GLU A 102 6.25 -4.46 -8.56
CA GLU A 102 7.20 -4.73 -9.64
C GLU A 102 6.92 -3.93 -10.90
N GLU A 103 5.65 -3.69 -11.23
CA GLU A 103 5.26 -2.96 -12.43
C GLU A 103 5.38 -1.44 -12.30
N PHE A 104 4.99 -0.87 -11.15
CA PHE A 104 4.76 0.57 -11.03
C PHE A 104 5.59 1.30 -9.98
N CYS A 105 6.28 0.58 -9.07
CA CYS A 105 7.15 1.23 -8.09
C CYS A 105 8.38 1.83 -8.79
N LYS A 106 8.70 3.09 -8.48
CA LYS A 106 9.87 3.79 -9.02
C LYS A 106 11.06 3.83 -8.06
N TYR A 107 10.86 3.47 -6.80
CA TYR A 107 11.84 3.65 -5.73
C TYR A 107 12.01 2.34 -4.94
N LEU A 108 12.87 1.42 -5.36
CA LEU A 108 13.22 0.21 -4.60
C LEU A 108 14.60 0.33 -3.97
#